data_AF-A0A7V3HZC7-F1
#
_entry.id   AF-A0A7V3HZC7-F1
#
_cell.length_a   1.000
_cell.length_b   1.000
_cell.length_c   1.000
_cell.angle_alpha   90.00
_cell.angle_beta   90.00
_cell.angle_gamma   90.00
#
_symmetry.space_group_name_H-M   'P 1'
#
loop_
_entity.id
_entity.type
_entity.pdbx_description
1 polymer ?
#
loop_
_entity_poly.entity_id
_entity_poly.type
_entity_poly.pdbx_seq_one_letter_code
_entity_poly.pdbx_strand_id
1 'polypeptide(L)'
;EALELFDTALILDEPFVLPAHIDLAALRVKFDGGTLPPMFFDLINTPARRQVDDSLAAAKSKSALLQRLEGLPEDEQHAVLLDLVRSSIATVLGNASPEAIHPDQAFQDLGFDSLTAVEMRNRLKAATGLALSPTLIFDYPNSAALAGYMHRELVGTPGHAAPAATPGEDEIQRVVGSIPVKRLRQAGVLELLLALADGSNGSAVGVGSQPAPAATTEKSIADMDLDDLVNAALLDNDE
;
A
#
# COMPACT_ATOMS: atom_id res chain seq x y z
N GLU A 1 -16.82 -37.18 -10.85
CA GLU A 1 -16.88 -35.69 -10.83
C GLU A 1 -15.62 -35.01 -11.35
N ALA A 2 -14.48 -34.94 -10.64
CA ALA A 2 -13.30 -34.21 -11.13
C ALA A 2 -12.69 -34.76 -12.44
N LEU A 3 -12.67 -36.09 -12.60
CA LEU A 3 -12.23 -36.74 -13.85
C LEU A 3 -13.23 -36.54 -14.99
N GLU A 4 -14.54 -36.54 -14.70
CA GLU A 4 -15.58 -36.29 -15.71
C GLU A 4 -15.55 -34.85 -16.22
N LEU A 5 -15.28 -33.88 -15.32
CA LEU A 5 -15.06 -32.48 -15.70
C LEU A 5 -13.78 -32.31 -16.53
N PHE A 6 -12.72 -33.07 -16.23
CA PHE A 6 -11.50 -33.08 -17.02
C PHE A 6 -11.71 -33.69 -18.42
N ASP A 7 -12.41 -34.80 -18.52
CA ASP A 7 -12.78 -35.42 -19.79
C ASP A 7 -13.65 -34.48 -20.63
N THR A 8 -14.58 -33.76 -20.00
CA THR A 8 -15.40 -32.74 -20.66
C THR A 8 -14.54 -31.56 -21.14
N ALA A 9 -13.58 -31.11 -20.34
CA ALA A 9 -12.65 -30.05 -20.72
C ALA A 9 -11.71 -30.46 -21.86
N LEU A 10 -11.37 -31.75 -22.02
CA LEU A 10 -10.58 -32.23 -23.16
C LEU A 10 -11.35 -32.23 -24.49
N ILE A 11 -12.68 -32.21 -24.44
CA ILE A 11 -13.56 -32.16 -25.62
C ILE A 11 -13.77 -30.70 -26.09
N LEU A 12 -13.66 -29.74 -25.17
CA LEU A 12 -13.83 -28.32 -25.43
C LEU A 12 -12.46 -27.68 -25.69
N ASP A 13 -12.24 -27.11 -26.88
CA ASP A 13 -11.00 -26.40 -27.24
C ASP A 13 -10.95 -24.98 -26.65
N GLU A 14 -11.36 -24.83 -25.38
CA GLU A 14 -11.38 -23.56 -24.64
C GLU A 14 -10.59 -23.69 -23.33
N PRO A 15 -9.88 -22.63 -22.90
CA PRO A 15 -9.12 -22.65 -21.65
C PRO A 15 -10.04 -22.51 -20.42
N PHE A 16 -9.96 -23.45 -19.48
CA PHE A 16 -10.68 -23.41 -18.21
C PHE A 16 -9.73 -23.33 -17.02
N VAL A 17 -10.11 -22.56 -15.99
CA VAL A 17 -9.39 -22.49 -14.72
C VAL A 17 -10.11 -23.36 -13.70
N LEU A 18 -9.38 -24.29 -13.09
CA LEU A 18 -9.90 -25.17 -12.04
C LEU A 18 -9.05 -25.03 -10.76
N PRO A 19 -9.66 -24.87 -9.58
CA PRO A 19 -8.95 -25.06 -8.32
C PRO A 19 -8.67 -26.56 -8.12
N ALA A 20 -7.41 -26.96 -8.25
CA ALA A 20 -6.96 -28.33 -8.02
C ALA A 20 -6.03 -28.38 -6.80
N HIS A 21 -6.26 -29.35 -5.90
CA HIS A 21 -5.35 -29.61 -4.79
C HIS A 21 -4.23 -30.54 -5.25
N ILE A 22 -3.00 -30.04 -5.26
CA ILE A 22 -1.81 -30.79 -5.71
C ILE A 22 -1.03 -31.27 -4.47
N ASP A 23 -0.92 -32.59 -4.31
CA ASP A 23 -0.10 -33.20 -3.25
C ASP A 23 1.37 -33.27 -3.69
N LEU A 24 2.15 -32.29 -3.23
CA LEU A 24 3.58 -32.18 -3.53
C LEU A 24 4.43 -33.30 -2.90
N ALA A 25 4.00 -33.88 -1.78
CA ALA A 25 4.73 -34.97 -1.13
C ALA A 25 4.62 -36.26 -1.96
N ALA A 26 3.40 -36.57 -2.45
CA ALA A 26 3.17 -37.70 -3.35
C ALA A 26 3.93 -37.55 -4.68
N LEU A 27 4.01 -36.33 -5.21
CA LEU A 27 4.78 -36.02 -6.42
C LEU A 27 6.29 -36.26 -6.24
N ARG A 28 6.84 -35.93 -5.07
CA ARG A 28 8.26 -36.11 -4.76
C ARG A 28 8.65 -37.59 -4.65
N VAL A 29 7.80 -38.42 -4.04
CA VAL A 29 7.97 -39.88 -4.01
C VAL A 29 7.98 -40.48 -5.42
N LYS A 30 7.12 -39.99 -6.32
CA LYS A 30 7.09 -40.42 -7.73
C LYS A 30 8.30 -39.95 -8.54
N PHE A 31 8.81 -38.76 -8.24
CA PHE A 31 10.04 -38.22 -8.82
C PHE A 31 11.24 -39.09 -8.44
N ASP A 32 11.40 -39.40 -7.15
CA ASP A 32 12.47 -40.27 -6.64
C ASP A 32 12.36 -41.70 -7.21
N GLY A 33 11.12 -42.15 -7.45
CA GLY A 33 10.83 -43.43 -8.13
C GLY A 33 10.92 -43.40 -9.66
N GLY A 34 11.27 -42.26 -10.28
CA GLY A 34 11.43 -42.15 -11.74
C GLY A 34 10.13 -42.32 -12.55
N THR A 35 8.97 -42.24 -11.92
CA THR A 35 7.65 -42.45 -12.56
C THR A 35 6.91 -41.15 -12.85
N LEU A 36 7.53 -40.01 -12.56
CA LEU A 36 6.90 -38.71 -12.71
C LEU A 36 7.09 -38.14 -14.13
N PRO A 37 6.01 -37.74 -14.82
CA PRO A 37 6.11 -37.07 -16.11
C PRO A 37 6.88 -35.72 -16.03
N PRO A 38 7.69 -35.36 -17.05
CA PRO A 38 8.54 -34.16 -17.03
C PRO A 38 7.79 -32.85 -16.80
N MET A 39 6.53 -32.75 -17.24
CA MET A 39 5.67 -31.57 -17.05
C MET A 39 5.40 -31.22 -15.57
N PHE A 40 5.64 -32.16 -14.64
CA PHE A 40 5.48 -31.93 -13.20
C PHE A 40 6.79 -31.61 -12.46
N PHE A 41 7.93 -31.58 -13.16
CA PHE A 41 9.23 -31.32 -12.50
C PHE A 41 9.30 -29.89 -11.95
N ASP A 42 8.75 -28.93 -12.69
CA ASP A 42 8.74 -27.54 -12.25
C ASP A 42 7.89 -27.35 -11.00
N LEU A 43 6.80 -28.12 -10.83
CA LEU A 43 5.94 -28.07 -9.64
C LEU A 43 6.62 -28.57 -8.35
N ILE A 44 7.59 -29.48 -8.46
CA ILE A 44 8.40 -29.97 -7.33
C ILE A 44 9.55 -29.01 -7.02
N ASN A 45 9.99 -28.27 -8.04
CA ASN A 45 11.13 -27.35 -7.98
C ASN A 45 10.73 -25.87 -7.86
N THR A 46 9.42 -25.53 -7.82
CA THR A 46 8.96 -24.15 -7.65
C THR A 46 9.41 -23.61 -6.29
N PRO A 47 10.02 -22.41 -6.22
CA PRO A 47 10.74 -21.96 -5.04
C PRO A 47 9.79 -21.34 -4.00
N ALA A 48 8.94 -22.14 -3.38
CA ALA A 48 8.25 -21.73 -2.14
C ALA A 48 9.26 -21.44 -1.00
N ARG A 49 10.48 -21.98 -1.12
CA ARG A 49 11.58 -21.78 -0.17
C ARG A 49 12.19 -20.36 -0.19
N ARG A 50 12.08 -19.64 -1.31
CA ARG A 50 12.71 -18.32 -1.48
C ARG A 50 12.15 -17.28 -0.51
N GLN A 51 10.86 -17.32 -0.20
CA GLN A 51 10.26 -16.35 0.73
C GLN A 51 10.67 -16.57 2.20
N VAL A 52 10.85 -17.82 2.63
CA VAL A 52 11.29 -18.14 4.00
C VAL A 52 12.78 -17.79 4.16
N ASP A 53 13.60 -18.11 3.16
CA ASP A 53 15.02 -17.77 3.16
C ASP A 53 15.24 -16.25 3.08
N ASP A 54 14.47 -15.53 2.26
CA ASP A 54 14.52 -14.06 2.17
C ASP A 54 14.07 -13.40 3.48
N SER A 55 13.05 -13.94 4.14
CA SER A 55 12.58 -13.44 5.44
C SER A 55 13.62 -13.67 6.55
N LEU A 56 14.25 -14.85 6.58
CA LEU A 56 15.31 -15.16 7.53
C LEU A 56 16.57 -14.32 7.27
N ALA A 57 16.93 -14.11 6.00
CA ALA A 57 18.03 -13.24 5.61
C ALA A 57 17.77 -11.79 6.01
N ALA A 58 16.56 -11.27 5.74
CA ALA A 58 16.15 -9.93 6.15
C ALA A 58 16.18 -9.75 7.68
N ALA A 59 15.72 -10.75 8.45
CA ALA A 59 15.77 -10.73 9.91
C ALA A 59 17.22 -10.69 10.43
N LYS A 60 18.13 -11.47 9.83
CA LYS A 60 19.57 -11.44 10.16
C LYS A 60 20.22 -10.11 9.82
N SER A 61 19.91 -9.54 8.65
CA SER A 61 20.39 -8.20 8.26
C SER A 61 19.93 -7.15 9.26
N LYS A 62 18.65 -7.17 9.64
CA LYS A 62 18.09 -6.26 10.66
C LYS A 62 18.80 -6.41 12.00
N SER A 63 19.00 -7.62 12.50
CA SER A 63 19.69 -7.84 13.78
C SER A 63 21.15 -7.39 13.75
N ALA A 64 21.86 -7.65 12.65
CA ALA A 64 23.26 -7.22 12.50
C ALA A 64 23.38 -5.69 12.41
N LEU A 65 22.44 -5.03 11.73
CA LEU A 65 22.39 -3.58 11.65
C LEU A 65 22.08 -2.96 13.03
N LEU A 66 21.08 -3.49 13.75
CA LEU A 66 20.76 -3.03 15.11
C LEU A 66 21.93 -3.20 16.07
N GLN A 67 22.61 -4.35 16.03
CA GLN A 67 23.80 -4.59 16.85
C GLN A 67 24.94 -3.61 16.53
N ARG A 68 25.07 -3.19 15.26
CA ARG A 68 26.06 -2.18 14.87
C ARG A 68 25.68 -0.78 15.36
N LEU A 69 24.39 -0.46 15.41
CA LEU A 69 23.87 0.82 15.91
C LEU A 69 23.86 0.89 17.44
N GLU A 70 23.73 -0.26 18.11
CA GLU A 70 23.70 -0.37 19.57
C GLU A 70 25.02 0.13 20.18
N GLY A 71 24.92 1.10 21.10
CA GLY A 71 26.08 1.68 21.79
C GLY A 71 26.77 2.84 21.06
N LEU A 72 26.38 3.17 19.83
CA LEU A 72 26.81 4.40 19.14
C LEU A 72 25.96 5.60 19.60
N PRO A 73 26.52 6.82 19.67
CA PRO A 73 25.74 8.04 19.82
C PRO A 73 24.86 8.28 18.57
N GLU A 74 23.77 9.04 18.74
CA GLU A 74 22.74 9.26 17.69
C GLU A 74 23.33 9.80 16.39
N ASP A 75 24.26 10.75 16.46
CA ASP A 75 24.93 11.33 15.28
C ASP A 75 25.73 10.29 14.50
N GLU A 76 26.40 9.36 15.20
CA GLU A 76 27.16 8.27 14.57
C GLU A 76 26.24 7.19 13.99
N GLN A 77 25.10 6.92 14.65
CA GLN A 77 24.07 6.03 14.10
C GLN A 77 23.51 6.59 12.79
N HIS A 78 23.23 7.89 12.73
CA HIS A 78 22.80 8.57 11.51
C HIS A 78 23.85 8.51 10.41
N ALA A 79 25.13 8.72 10.73
CA ALA A 79 26.22 8.60 9.76
C ALA A 79 26.31 7.20 9.15
N VAL A 80 26.20 6.14 9.96
CA VAL A 80 26.21 4.75 9.49
C VAL A 80 25.05 4.47 8.53
N LEU A 81 23.85 4.97 8.84
CA LEU A 81 22.68 4.80 7.98
C LEU A 81 22.77 5.62 6.70
N LEU A 82 23.33 6.82 6.77
CA LEU A 82 23.58 7.68 5.62
C LEU A 82 24.57 7.03 4.64
N ASP A 83 25.64 6.43 5.15
CA ASP A 83 26.60 5.67 4.33
C ASP A 83 25.97 4.42 3.70
N LEU A 84 25.05 3.75 4.41
CA LEU A 84 24.29 2.63 3.86
C LEU A 84 23.39 3.06 2.69
N VAL A 85 22.72 4.20 2.82
CA VAL A 85 21.89 4.77 1.75
C VAL A 85 22.76 5.18 0.57
N ARG A 86 23.87 5.91 0.80
CA ARG A 86 24.78 6.35 -0.27
C ARG A 86 25.44 5.19 -1.01
N SER A 87 25.85 4.15 -0.30
CA SER A 87 26.40 2.93 -0.93
C SER A 87 25.35 2.16 -1.74
N SER A 88 24.09 2.18 -1.30
CA SER A 88 22.98 1.58 -2.05
C SER A 88 22.70 2.36 -3.33
N ILE A 89 22.67 3.69 -3.27
CA ILE A 89 22.54 4.58 -4.44
C ILE A 89 23.70 4.35 -5.42
N ALA A 90 24.93 4.36 -4.92
CA ALA A 90 26.14 4.12 -5.73
C ALA A 90 26.06 2.82 -6.53
N THR A 91 25.50 1.78 -5.92
CA THR A 91 25.35 0.48 -6.58
C THR A 91 24.23 0.49 -7.63
N VAL A 92 23.10 1.13 -7.33
CA VAL A 92 21.95 1.22 -8.25
C VAL A 92 22.29 2.08 -9.48
N LEU A 93 23.01 3.18 -9.27
CA LEU A 93 23.49 4.06 -10.35
C LEU A 93 24.73 3.51 -11.06
N GLY A 94 25.31 2.42 -10.55
CA GLY A 94 26.24 1.58 -11.29
C GLY A 94 27.63 2.14 -11.57
N ASN A 95 28.13 3.14 -10.82
CA ASN A 95 29.57 3.53 -10.70
C ASN A 95 29.84 4.85 -9.93
N ALA A 96 28.90 5.37 -9.14
CA ALA A 96 29.19 6.54 -8.29
C ALA A 96 29.98 6.11 -7.05
N SER A 97 30.97 6.90 -6.60
CA SER A 97 31.48 6.72 -5.23
C SER A 97 30.38 7.12 -4.24
N PRO A 98 30.14 6.36 -3.16
CA PRO A 98 29.23 6.75 -2.09
C PRO A 98 29.52 8.17 -1.58
N GLU A 99 30.81 8.53 -1.50
CA GLU A 99 31.29 9.82 -1.01
C GLU A 99 30.99 10.98 -1.96
N ALA A 100 30.79 10.69 -3.26
CA ALA A 100 30.48 11.69 -4.27
C ALA A 100 29.00 12.10 -4.28
N ILE A 101 28.12 11.33 -3.62
CA ILE A 101 26.69 11.61 -3.55
C ILE A 101 26.43 12.60 -2.42
N HIS A 102 26.01 13.82 -2.71
CA HIS A 102 25.78 14.81 -1.65
C HIS A 102 24.53 14.43 -0.82
N PRO A 103 24.57 14.52 0.53
CA PRO A 103 23.49 14.02 1.39
C PRO A 103 22.13 14.66 1.12
N ASP A 104 22.14 15.96 0.81
CA ASP A 104 20.94 16.78 0.55
C ASP A 104 20.55 16.84 -0.94
N GLN A 105 21.30 16.21 -1.83
CA GLN A 105 20.98 16.22 -3.26
C GLN A 105 19.75 15.34 -3.52
N ALA A 106 18.83 15.86 -4.34
CA ALA A 106 17.61 15.14 -4.66
C ALA A 106 17.91 13.91 -5.53
N PHE A 107 17.18 12.83 -5.30
CA PHE A 107 17.30 11.60 -6.10
C PHE A 107 16.98 11.84 -7.58
N GLN A 108 16.08 12.77 -7.88
CA GLN A 108 15.72 13.17 -9.25
C GLN A 108 16.92 13.79 -9.97
N ASP A 109 17.72 14.62 -9.29
CA ASP A 109 18.92 15.24 -9.85
C ASP A 109 20.05 14.22 -10.07
N LEU A 110 20.01 13.08 -9.36
CA LEU A 110 20.91 11.96 -9.52
C LEU A 110 20.48 11.00 -10.65
N GLY A 111 19.34 11.26 -11.30
CA GLY A 111 18.81 10.44 -12.38
C GLY A 111 18.00 9.24 -11.90
N PHE A 112 17.42 9.27 -10.70
CA PHE A 112 16.46 8.24 -10.28
C PHE A 112 15.20 8.31 -11.14
N ASP A 113 14.80 7.14 -11.62
CA ASP A 113 13.57 6.86 -12.32
C ASP A 113 12.71 5.83 -11.55
N SER A 114 11.58 5.44 -12.12
CA SER A 114 10.67 4.48 -11.49
C SER A 114 11.29 3.08 -11.32
N LEU A 115 12.24 2.67 -12.15
CA LEU A 115 12.87 1.35 -12.08
C LEU A 115 13.96 1.30 -10.99
N THR A 116 14.86 2.28 -11.01
CA THR A 116 15.92 2.47 -10.00
C THR A 116 15.33 2.73 -8.61
N ALA A 117 14.16 3.38 -8.50
CA ALA A 117 13.45 3.50 -7.24
C ALA A 117 13.03 2.14 -6.65
N VAL A 118 12.53 1.23 -7.49
CA VAL A 118 12.16 -0.14 -7.08
C VAL A 118 13.40 -0.96 -6.69
N GLU A 119 14.48 -0.85 -7.47
CA GLU A 119 15.75 -1.53 -7.16
C GLU A 119 16.35 -1.04 -5.84
N MET A 120 16.39 0.27 -5.64
CA MET A 120 16.86 0.89 -4.40
C MET A 120 16.04 0.43 -3.20
N ARG A 121 14.71 0.42 -3.33
CA ARG A 121 13.81 -0.07 -2.28
C ARG A 121 14.05 -1.55 -1.97
N ASN A 122 14.21 -2.39 -2.99
CA ASN A 122 14.50 -3.82 -2.78
C ASN A 122 15.85 -4.03 -2.09
N ARG A 123 16.87 -3.25 -2.46
CA ARG A 123 18.20 -3.28 -1.86
C ARG A 123 18.18 -2.85 -0.40
N LEU A 124 17.54 -1.72 -0.10
CA LEU A 124 17.38 -1.25 1.27
C LEU A 124 16.59 -2.23 2.13
N LYS A 125 15.52 -2.83 1.58
CA LYS A 125 14.75 -3.88 2.26
C LYS A 125 15.64 -5.08 2.61
N ALA A 126 16.48 -5.53 1.69
CA ALA A 126 17.40 -6.64 1.96
C ALA A 126 18.48 -6.28 3.01
N ALA A 127 18.97 -5.04 3.00
CA ALA A 127 20.01 -4.58 3.91
C ALA A 127 19.50 -4.27 5.33
N THR A 128 18.24 -3.84 5.48
CA THR A 128 17.69 -3.37 6.76
C THR A 128 16.59 -4.25 7.33
N GLY A 129 16.02 -5.12 6.52
CA GLY A 129 14.86 -5.93 6.87
C GLY A 129 13.57 -5.12 7.13
N LEU A 130 13.55 -3.82 6.78
CA LEU A 130 12.36 -2.97 6.91
C LEU A 130 11.35 -3.24 5.78
N ALA A 131 10.06 -3.11 6.12
CA ALA A 131 8.99 -3.12 5.13
C ALA A 131 8.85 -1.72 4.50
N LEU A 132 9.60 -1.47 3.43
CA LEU A 132 9.64 -0.16 2.78
C LEU A 132 8.51 -0.01 1.74
N SER A 133 7.86 1.16 1.73
CA SER A 133 6.84 1.54 0.74
C SER A 133 7.43 1.61 -0.68
N PRO A 134 6.67 1.29 -1.74
CA PRO A 134 7.08 1.56 -3.11
C PRO A 134 7.23 3.06 -3.43
N THR A 135 6.61 3.96 -2.65
CA THR A 135 6.70 5.43 -2.84
C THR A 135 7.87 6.09 -2.08
N LEU A 136 8.67 5.31 -1.35
CA LEU A 136 9.68 5.78 -0.39
C LEU A 136 10.64 6.85 -0.94
N ILE A 137 11.07 6.69 -2.20
CA ILE A 137 12.01 7.60 -2.87
C ILE A 137 11.38 8.96 -3.16
N PHE A 138 10.05 9.01 -3.32
CA PHE A 138 9.29 10.25 -3.48
C PHE A 138 8.96 10.89 -2.13
N ASP A 139 8.67 10.07 -1.12
CA ASP A 139 8.36 10.53 0.24
C ASP A 139 9.60 11.12 0.93
N TYR A 140 10.79 10.61 0.61
CA TYR A 140 12.08 11.04 1.13
C TYR A 140 13.04 11.35 -0.02
N PRO A 141 13.04 12.59 -0.54
CA PRO A 141 13.64 12.90 -1.84
C PRO A 141 15.18 12.94 -1.83
N ASN A 142 15.84 12.81 -0.68
CA ASN A 142 17.29 12.81 -0.57
C ASN A 142 17.80 11.78 0.47
N SER A 143 19.10 11.52 0.42
CA SER A 143 19.72 10.46 1.25
C SER A 143 19.72 10.77 2.75
N ALA A 144 19.81 12.04 3.15
CA ALA A 144 19.72 12.46 4.55
C ALA A 144 18.33 12.20 5.13
N ALA A 145 17.27 12.61 4.41
CA ALA A 145 15.89 12.40 4.81
C ALA A 145 15.55 10.90 4.92
N LEU A 146 16.04 10.10 3.98
CA LEU A 146 15.84 8.66 3.97
C LEU A 146 16.58 7.96 5.13
N ALA A 147 17.82 8.37 5.42
CA ALA A 147 18.58 7.85 6.57
C ALA A 147 17.88 8.19 7.90
N GLY A 148 17.32 9.40 8.03
CA GLY A 148 16.53 9.79 9.19
C GLY A 148 15.25 8.97 9.36
N TYR A 149 14.55 8.65 8.28
CA TYR A 149 13.41 7.72 8.31
C TYR A 149 13.82 6.32 8.78
N MET A 150 14.90 5.78 8.23
CA MET A 150 15.40 4.45 8.61
C MET A 150 15.83 4.39 10.07
N HIS A 151 16.44 5.46 10.59
CA HIS A 151 16.79 5.57 12.01
C HIS A 151 15.55 5.50 12.90
N ARG A 152 14.50 6.26 12.57
CA ARG A 152 13.21 6.20 13.30
C ARG A 152 12.56 4.82 13.27
N GLU A 153 12.62 4.11 12.15
CA GLU A 153 12.04 2.77 12.03
C GLU A 153 12.84 1.67 12.73
N LEU A 154 14.16 1.85 12.88
CA LEU A 154 15.06 0.86 13.47
C LEU A 154 15.25 1.07 14.97
N VAL A 155 15.46 2.32 15.37
CA VAL A 155 15.82 2.72 16.74
C VAL A 155 14.63 3.35 17.47
N GLY A 156 13.72 3.99 16.74
CA GLY A 156 12.53 4.59 17.32
C GLY A 156 11.60 3.54 17.92
N THR A 157 11.18 3.76 19.16
CA THR A 157 10.17 2.96 19.87
C THR A 157 8.90 2.83 19.00
N PRO A 158 8.25 1.66 18.90
CA PRO A 158 7.01 1.49 18.15
C PRO A 158 5.91 2.38 18.76
N GLY A 159 5.77 3.60 18.24
CA GLY A 159 4.91 4.62 18.82
C GLY A 159 4.76 5.90 18.00
N HIS A 160 5.44 6.02 16.85
CA HIS A 160 5.11 7.02 15.84
C HIS A 160 4.98 6.31 14.50
N ALA A 161 3.77 5.83 14.24
CA ALA A 161 3.34 5.57 12.89
C ALA A 161 3.62 6.82 12.05
N ALA A 162 4.36 6.66 10.95
CA ALA A 162 4.31 7.57 9.82
C ALA A 162 2.84 7.90 9.49
N PRO A 163 2.53 9.07 8.88
CA PRO A 163 1.15 9.42 8.56
C PRO A 163 0.57 8.24 7.78
N ALA A 164 -0.39 7.56 8.40
CA ALA A 164 -1.09 6.46 7.79
C ALA A 164 -1.57 6.99 6.44
N ALA A 165 -1.20 6.30 5.36
CA ALA A 165 -1.97 6.39 4.12
C ALA A 165 -3.43 6.36 4.55
N THR A 166 -4.23 7.35 4.13
CA THR A 166 -5.65 7.44 4.47
C THR A 166 -6.23 6.04 4.35
N PRO A 167 -6.64 5.40 5.47
CA PRO A 167 -7.04 4.01 5.44
C PRO A 167 -8.15 3.88 4.41
N GLY A 168 -8.01 2.92 3.50
CA GLY A 168 -9.04 2.69 2.49
C GLY A 168 -10.38 2.42 3.17
N GLU A 169 -11.49 2.72 2.50
CA GLU A 169 -12.83 2.58 3.06
C GLU A 169 -13.08 1.19 3.69
N ASP A 170 -12.55 0.13 3.06
CA ASP A 170 -12.59 -1.25 3.56
C ASP A 170 -11.85 -1.45 4.89
N GLU A 171 -10.72 -0.75 5.08
CA GLU A 171 -9.93 -0.82 6.31
C GLU A 171 -10.63 -0.07 7.43
N ILE A 172 -11.18 1.11 7.13
CA ILE A 172 -12.00 1.88 8.09
C ILE A 172 -13.20 1.03 8.54
N GLN A 173 -13.90 0.38 7.62
CA GLN A 173 -15.05 -0.46 7.94
C GLN A 173 -14.68 -1.66 8.82
N ARG A 174 -13.55 -2.33 8.53
CA ARG A 174 -13.05 -3.43 9.38
C ARG A 174 -12.64 -2.96 10.77
N VAL A 175 -11.93 -1.83 10.85
CA VAL A 175 -11.49 -1.27 12.14
C VAL A 175 -12.70 -0.87 12.98
N VAL A 176 -13.65 -0.11 12.42
CA VAL A 176 -14.89 0.27 13.11
C VAL A 176 -15.69 -0.96 13.54
N GLY A 177 -15.82 -1.97 12.69
CA GLY A 177 -16.52 -3.22 13.00
C GLY A 177 -15.83 -4.07 14.07
N SER A 178 -14.52 -3.95 14.25
CA SER A 178 -13.77 -4.69 15.27
C SER A 178 -13.83 -4.07 16.67
N ILE A 179 -14.26 -2.80 16.79
CA ILE A 179 -14.30 -2.11 18.09
C ILE A 179 -15.54 -2.57 18.88
N PRO A 180 -15.39 -3.06 20.14
CA PRO A 180 -16.52 -3.44 20.96
C PRO A 180 -17.48 -2.26 21.20
N VAL A 181 -18.79 -2.47 20.99
CA VAL A 181 -19.84 -1.43 21.14
C VAL A 181 -19.80 -0.72 22.51
N LYS A 182 -19.39 -1.43 23.58
CA LYS A 182 -19.20 -0.85 24.92
C LYS A 182 -18.14 0.27 24.94
N ARG A 183 -17.04 0.11 24.20
CA ARG A 183 -15.97 1.12 24.06
C ARG A 183 -16.48 2.35 23.31
N LEU A 184 -17.23 2.13 22.23
CA LEU A 184 -17.84 3.22 21.44
C LEU A 184 -18.84 4.04 22.28
N ARG A 185 -19.63 3.37 23.15
CA ARG A 185 -20.56 4.03 24.07
C ARG A 185 -19.83 4.85 25.15
N GLN A 186 -18.78 4.29 25.75
CA GLN A 186 -17.99 4.99 26.78
C GLN A 186 -17.28 6.23 26.22
N ALA A 187 -16.87 6.19 24.96
CA ALA A 187 -16.27 7.32 24.26
C ALA A 187 -17.29 8.33 23.72
N GLY A 188 -18.61 8.06 23.82
CA GLY A 188 -19.67 8.91 23.27
C GLY A 188 -19.79 8.89 21.74
N VAL A 189 -18.91 8.16 21.04
CA VAL A 189 -18.84 8.11 19.57
C VAL A 189 -20.01 7.32 18.97
N LEU A 190 -20.57 6.37 19.72
CA LEU A 190 -21.68 5.53 19.24
C LEU A 190 -22.89 6.34 18.79
N GLU A 191 -23.27 7.37 19.55
CA GLU A 191 -24.43 8.21 19.23
C GLU A 191 -24.18 9.06 17.98
N LEU A 192 -22.93 9.50 17.77
CA LEU A 192 -22.54 10.24 16.57
C LEU A 192 -22.60 9.35 15.32
N LEU A 193 -22.12 8.10 15.42
CA LEU A 193 -22.20 7.13 14.32
C LEU A 193 -23.65 6.75 13.99
N LEU A 194 -24.50 6.59 15.00
CA LEU A 194 -25.94 6.32 14.80
C LEU A 194 -26.65 7.53 14.15
N ALA A 195 -26.37 8.76 14.62
CA ALA A 195 -26.92 9.98 14.02
C ALA A 195 -26.49 10.16 12.56
N LEU A 196 -25.23 9.85 12.24
CA LEU A 196 -24.72 9.86 10.86
C LEU A 196 -25.36 8.78 9.98
N ALA A 197 -25.54 7.56 10.51
CA ALA A 197 -26.20 6.47 9.79
C ALA A 197 -27.69 6.76 9.51
N ASP A 198 -28.40 7.38 10.45
CA ASP A 198 -29.79 7.81 10.26
C ASP A 198 -29.91 8.96 9.25
N GLY A 199 -28.93 9.89 9.23
CA GLY A 199 -28.86 10.96 8.24
C GLY A 199 -28.69 10.47 6.79
N SER A 200 -27.95 9.36 6.59
CA SER A 200 -27.80 8.75 5.26
C SER A 200 -29.03 7.96 4.78
N ASN A 201 -29.93 7.61 5.69
CA ASN A 201 -31.18 6.90 5.36
C ASN A 201 -32.35 7.85 5.05
N GLY A 202 -32.13 9.17 5.13
CA GLY A 202 -33.15 10.21 4.96
C GLY A 202 -33.12 10.92 3.61
N SER A 203 -33.28 10.19 2.51
CA SER A 203 -33.65 10.77 1.19
C SER A 203 -34.80 10.01 0.56
N ALA A 204 -35.94 10.01 1.27
CA ALA A 204 -37.27 9.76 0.73
C ALA A 204 -38.32 10.32 1.71
N VAL A 205 -38.39 11.65 1.85
CA VAL A 205 -39.43 12.31 2.66
C VAL A 205 -40.63 12.60 1.76
N GLY A 206 -41.71 11.86 1.99
CA GLY A 206 -43.05 12.19 1.51
C GLY A 206 -43.88 12.85 2.62
N VAL A 207 -44.38 14.03 2.28
CA VAL A 207 -45.58 14.74 2.78
C VAL A 207 -45.46 15.57 4.08
N GLY A 208 -45.67 16.89 3.92
CA GLY A 208 -46.00 17.80 5.01
C GLY A 208 -46.02 19.27 4.57
N SER A 209 -47.20 19.78 4.25
CA SER A 209 -47.51 21.11 3.68
C SER A 209 -47.02 22.35 4.46
N GLN A 210 -46.74 23.40 3.66
CA GLN A 210 -46.61 24.86 3.86
C GLN A 210 -47.51 25.55 4.92
N PRO A 211 -47.27 26.83 5.34
CA PRO A 211 -46.92 27.98 4.47
C PRO A 211 -45.89 29.03 4.97
N ALA A 212 -45.44 29.83 3.98
CA ALA A 212 -44.53 30.99 4.07
C ALA A 212 -45.20 32.26 4.68
N PRO A 213 -44.50 33.41 4.86
CA PRO A 213 -44.15 34.27 3.72
C PRO A 213 -42.82 35.09 3.78
N ALA A 214 -42.38 35.45 2.56
CA ALA A 214 -41.81 36.71 2.08
C ALA A 214 -40.30 37.07 2.21
N ALA A 215 -39.71 37.21 1.01
CA ALA A 215 -38.81 38.26 0.50
C ALA A 215 -37.29 38.12 0.72
N THR A 216 -36.57 37.62 -0.30
CA THR A 216 -35.80 38.45 -1.26
C THR A 216 -35.20 37.53 -2.33
N THR A 217 -35.28 37.96 -3.58
CA THR A 217 -35.05 37.15 -4.78
C THR A 217 -33.58 37.16 -5.17
N GLU A 218 -32.85 36.16 -4.73
CA GLU A 218 -31.71 35.60 -5.47
C GLU A 218 -32.00 34.10 -5.57
N LYS A 219 -32.69 33.69 -6.63
CA LYS A 219 -32.97 32.26 -6.87
C LYS A 219 -31.63 31.62 -7.22
N SER A 220 -31.15 30.74 -6.35
CA SER A 220 -29.93 29.97 -6.57
C SER A 220 -30.02 29.26 -7.92
N ILE A 221 -28.96 29.40 -8.73
CA ILE A 221 -28.80 28.80 -10.06
C ILE A 221 -29.07 27.29 -10.04
N ALA A 222 -28.89 26.65 -8.88
CA ALA A 222 -29.11 25.22 -8.67
C ALA A 222 -30.57 24.75 -8.83
N ASP A 223 -31.56 25.65 -8.83
CA ASP A 223 -32.99 25.32 -8.93
C ASP A 223 -33.65 25.83 -10.23
N MET A 224 -32.86 26.28 -11.20
CA MET A 224 -33.38 26.75 -12.49
C MET A 224 -33.50 25.58 -13.47
N ASP A 225 -34.64 25.52 -14.16
CA ASP A 225 -34.77 24.60 -15.28
C ASP A 225 -34.00 25.13 -16.51
N LEU A 226 -33.85 24.28 -17.52
CA LEU A 226 -33.05 24.60 -18.71
C LEU A 226 -33.61 25.81 -19.48
N ASP A 227 -34.93 26.00 -19.48
CA ASP A 227 -35.59 27.09 -20.19
C ASP A 227 -35.41 28.43 -19.45
N ASP A 228 -35.42 28.39 -18.11
CA ASP A 228 -35.13 29.53 -17.24
C ASP A 228 -33.67 30.01 -17.40
N LEU A 229 -32.70 29.08 -17.54
CA LEU A 229 -31.29 29.41 -17.75
C LEU A 229 -31.02 30.05 -19.11
N VAL A 230 -31.71 29.60 -20.16
CA VAL A 230 -31.58 30.16 -21.51
C VAL A 230 -32.15 31.58 -21.57
N ASN A 231 -33.27 31.84 -20.87
CA ASN A 231 -33.83 33.19 -20.78
C ASN A 231 -32.94 34.14 -19.96
N ALA A 232 -32.32 33.67 -18.87
CA ALA A 232 -31.39 34.48 -18.08
C ALA A 232 -30.15 34.88 -18.88
N ALA A 233 -29.61 33.98 -19.72
CA ALA A 233 -28.45 34.26 -20.57
C ALA A 233 -28.74 35.20 -21.76
N LEU A 234 -30.01 35.30 -22.18
CA LEU A 234 -30.42 36.19 -23.27
C LEU A 234 -30.73 37.62 -22.80
N LEU A 235 -31.08 37.81 -21.52
CA LEU A 235 -31.38 39.12 -20.95
C LEU A 235 -30.13 39.90 -20.49
N ASP A 236 -28.98 39.24 -20.36
CA ASP A 236 -27.72 39.84 -19.87
C ASP A 236 -26.85 40.43 -20.99
N ASN A 237 -27.41 40.61 -22.20
CA ASN A 237 -26.69 41.11 -23.40
C ASN A 237 -27.11 42.51 -23.87
N ASP A 238 -27.96 43.22 -23.12
CA ASP A 238 -28.29 44.63 -23.37
C ASP A 238 -27.84 45.51 -22.18
N GLU A 239 -26.53 45.70 -22.01
CA GLU A 239 -25.92 46.94 -21.46
C GLU A 239 -24.50 47.17 -22.03
#